data_AF-A0A4Q3F8N1-F1
#
_entry.id   AF-A0A4Q3F8N1-F1
#
_cell.length_a   1.000
_cell.length_b   1.000
_cell.length_c   1.000
_cell.angle_alpha   90.00
_cell.angle_beta   90.00
_cell.angle_gamma   90.00
#
_symmetry.space_group_name_H-M   'P 1'
#
loop_
_entity.id
_entity.type
_entity.pdbx_description
1 polymer ?
#
loop_
_entity_poly.entity_id
_entity_poly.type
_entity_poly.pdbx_seq_one_letter_code
_entity_poly.pdbx_strand_id
1 'polypeptide(L)'
;MPISRLKRAAAAISAYTAHPDPRAAIANTVALVIVSNQPFYPLYLYWAVSPVVTPSYLTFLSTPLFAAVPVVMRRNPVLGRTLLIVAGIGNTLLCRAAFGAGSGVEVFLFPCLMLALMLFRRSERA
;
A
#
# COMPACT_ATOMS: atom_id res chain seq x y z
N MET A 1 22.64 13.55 -18.68
CA MET A 1 22.77 13.05 -17.29
C MET A 1 21.47 12.63 -16.56
N PRO A 2 20.26 13.24 -16.72
CA PRO A 2 19.08 12.86 -15.92
C PRO A 2 18.51 11.46 -16.23
N ILE A 3 18.57 11.04 -17.50
CA ILE A 3 18.09 9.71 -17.95
C ILE A 3 18.85 8.57 -17.25
N SER A 4 20.14 8.75 -16.94
CA SER A 4 20.94 7.73 -16.25
C SER A 4 20.50 7.51 -14.80
N ARG A 5 20.05 8.57 -14.10
CA ARG A 5 19.57 8.49 -12.72
C ARG A 5 18.18 7.85 -12.65
N LEU A 6 17.30 8.20 -13.58
CA LEU A 6 15.97 7.59 -13.73
C LEU A 6 16.08 6.07 -13.97
N LYS A 7 16.96 5.65 -14.88
CA LYS A 7 17.20 4.22 -15.15
C LYS A 7 17.71 3.48 -13.91
N ARG A 8 18.62 4.09 -13.13
CA ARG A 8 19.12 3.49 -11.87
C ARG A 8 18.03 3.39 -10.80
N ALA A 9 17.19 4.42 -10.65
CA ALA A 9 16.08 4.38 -9.71
C ALA A 9 15.05 3.31 -10.09
N ALA A 10 14.68 3.22 -11.37
CA ALA A 10 13.78 2.19 -11.87
C ALA A 10 14.34 0.77 -11.66
N ALA A 11 15.64 0.58 -11.90
CA ALA A 11 16.30 -0.71 -11.64
C ALA A 11 16.31 -1.06 -10.15
N ALA A 12 16.56 -0.08 -9.27
CA ALA A 12 16.53 -0.28 -7.82
C ALA A 12 15.11 -0.64 -7.32
N ILE A 13 14.09 0.04 -7.84
CA ILE A 13 12.69 -0.26 -7.55
C ILE A 13 12.31 -1.67 -8.01
N SER A 14 12.67 -2.02 -9.25
CA SER A 14 12.41 -3.35 -9.82
C SER A 14 13.10 -4.44 -8.99
N ALA A 15 14.37 -4.24 -8.61
CA ALA A 15 15.09 -5.17 -7.74
C ALA A 15 14.50 -5.23 -6.32
N TYR A 16 13.88 -4.14 -5.85
CA TYR A 16 13.24 -4.11 -4.55
C TYR A 16 11.97 -4.95 -4.51
N THR A 17 11.12 -4.85 -5.55
CA THR A 17 9.84 -5.57 -5.64
C THR A 17 9.95 -6.99 -6.15
N ALA A 18 11.06 -7.34 -6.81
CA ALA A 18 11.29 -8.68 -7.35
C ALA A 18 11.16 -9.79 -6.30
N HIS A 19 10.46 -10.87 -6.67
CA HIS A 19 10.30 -12.07 -5.86
C HIS A 19 10.09 -13.29 -6.76
N PRO A 20 10.60 -14.49 -6.42
CA PRO A 20 10.42 -15.71 -7.24
C PRO A 20 8.95 -16.12 -7.41
N ASP A 21 8.14 -15.96 -6.36
CA ASP A 21 6.68 -16.13 -6.43
C ASP A 21 6.02 -14.90 -7.09
N PRO A 22 5.31 -15.06 -8.23
CA PRO A 22 4.61 -13.98 -8.91
C PRO A 22 3.59 -13.23 -8.03
N ARG A 23 2.90 -13.92 -7.11
CA ARG A 23 1.89 -13.26 -6.24
C ARG A 23 2.57 -12.32 -5.25
N ALA A 24 3.68 -12.75 -4.67
CA ALA A 24 4.50 -11.94 -3.80
C ALA A 24 5.11 -10.73 -4.55
N ALA A 25 5.55 -10.90 -5.80
CA ALA A 25 6.05 -9.79 -6.62
C ALA A 25 4.96 -8.74 -6.91
N ILE A 26 3.73 -9.18 -7.21
CA ILE A 26 2.56 -8.30 -7.36
C ILE A 26 2.28 -7.57 -6.04
N ALA A 27 2.24 -8.29 -4.91
CA ALA A 27 2.01 -7.69 -3.60
C ALA A 27 3.06 -6.61 -3.25
N ASN A 28 4.33 -6.86 -3.53
CA ASN A 28 5.41 -5.88 -3.34
C ASN A 28 5.22 -4.63 -4.21
N THR A 29 4.77 -4.84 -5.46
CA THR A 29 4.50 -3.74 -6.40
C THR A 29 3.32 -2.89 -5.92
N VAL A 30 2.23 -3.53 -5.51
CA VAL A 30 1.05 -2.85 -4.93
C VAL A 30 1.45 -2.03 -3.70
N ALA A 31 2.25 -2.61 -2.79
CA ALA A 31 2.73 -1.91 -1.62
C ALA A 31 3.52 -0.64 -1.99
N LEU A 32 4.39 -0.72 -3.00
CA LEU A 32 5.18 0.43 -3.44
C LEU A 32 4.33 1.50 -4.16
N VAL A 33 3.30 1.08 -4.90
CA VAL A 33 2.32 2.01 -5.49
C VAL A 33 1.61 2.80 -4.38
N ILE A 34 1.19 2.13 -3.30
CA ILE A 34 0.55 2.79 -2.15
C ILE A 34 1.51 3.78 -1.50
N VAL A 35 2.76 3.37 -1.23
CA VAL A 35 3.79 4.26 -0.66
C VAL A 35 4.03 5.48 -1.54
N SER A 36 4.10 5.28 -2.86
CA SER A 36 4.32 6.36 -3.82
C SER A 36 3.11 7.29 -3.92
N ASN A 37 1.90 6.79 -3.67
CA ASN A 37 0.67 7.58 -3.73
C ASN A 37 0.47 8.46 -2.48
N GLN A 38 0.87 7.99 -1.30
CA GLN A 38 0.71 8.70 -0.03
C GLN A 38 1.06 10.20 -0.07
N PRO A 39 2.22 10.65 -0.55
CA PRO A 39 2.55 12.08 -0.57
C PRO A 39 1.61 12.94 -1.43
N PHE A 40 0.91 12.33 -2.40
CA PHE A 40 -0.05 13.02 -3.27
C PHE A 40 -1.47 13.03 -2.69
N TYR A 41 -1.73 12.21 -1.67
CA TYR A 41 -3.06 12.05 -1.06
C TYR A 41 -3.66 13.37 -0.53
N PRO A 42 -2.91 14.16 0.27
CA PRO A 42 -3.40 15.46 0.74
C PRO A 42 -3.57 16.48 -0.39
N LEU A 43 -2.74 16.40 -1.44
CA LEU A 43 -2.78 17.34 -2.58
C LEU A 43 -4.10 17.25 -3.34
N TYR A 44 -4.55 16.03 -3.65
CA TYR A 44 -5.81 15.88 -4.37
C TYR A 44 -7.03 16.14 -3.45
N LEU A 45 -6.94 15.86 -2.15
CA LEU A 45 -8.01 16.23 -1.21
C LEU A 45 -8.16 17.74 -1.11
N TYR A 46 -7.03 18.46 -1.04
CA TYR A 46 -7.02 19.93 -1.05
C TYR A 46 -7.72 20.48 -2.28
N TRP A 47 -7.44 19.88 -3.44
CA TRP A 47 -7.96 20.33 -4.71
C TRP A 47 -9.44 19.95 -4.95
N ALA A 48 -9.87 18.74 -4.57
CA ALA A 48 -11.18 18.19 -4.94
C ALA A 48 -12.25 18.25 -3.84
N VAL A 49 -11.85 18.30 -2.57
CA VAL A 49 -12.77 18.06 -1.44
C VAL A 49 -12.81 19.23 -0.47
N SER A 50 -11.67 19.64 0.08
CA SER A 50 -11.62 20.63 1.15
C SER A 50 -10.23 21.22 1.34
N PRO A 51 -10.11 22.52 1.66
CA PRO A 51 -8.82 23.11 2.06
C PRO A 51 -8.29 22.54 3.39
N VAL A 52 -9.12 21.90 4.20
CA VAL A 52 -8.73 21.29 5.47
C VAL A 52 -8.25 19.86 5.24
N VAL A 53 -6.95 19.70 5.03
CA VAL A 53 -6.31 18.39 4.74
C VAL A 53 -5.51 17.83 5.91
N THR A 54 -5.45 18.51 7.05
CA THR A 54 -4.65 18.07 8.20
C THR A 54 -4.96 16.65 8.69
N PRO A 55 -6.21 16.14 8.71
CA PRO A 55 -6.47 14.78 9.12
C PRO A 55 -5.90 13.74 8.13
N SER A 56 -5.68 14.14 6.87
CA SER A 56 -5.14 13.24 5.85
C SER A 56 -3.68 12.88 6.07
N TYR A 57 -2.92 13.68 6.83
CA TYR A 57 -1.54 13.30 7.19
C TYR A 57 -1.47 12.08 8.12
N LEU A 58 -2.57 11.72 8.81
CA LEU A 58 -2.63 10.50 9.60
C LEU A 58 -2.45 9.24 8.75
N THR A 59 -2.83 9.28 7.46
CA THR A 59 -2.61 8.14 6.57
C THR A 59 -1.14 7.81 6.46
N PHE A 60 -0.22 8.77 6.62
CA PHE A 60 1.22 8.55 6.49
C PHE A 60 1.78 7.60 7.54
N LEU A 61 1.06 7.37 8.65
CA LEU A 61 1.42 6.37 9.66
C LEU A 61 1.44 4.95 9.07
N SER A 62 0.67 4.67 8.03
CA SER A 62 0.68 3.37 7.34
C SER A 62 1.81 3.22 6.32
N THR A 63 2.39 4.33 5.84
CA THR A 63 3.50 4.33 4.87
C THR A 63 4.68 3.44 5.26
N PRO A 64 5.23 3.49 6.50
CA PRO A 64 6.32 2.60 6.90
C PRO A 64 5.90 1.13 6.87
N LEU A 65 4.64 0.80 7.17
CA LEU A 65 4.14 -0.58 7.13
C LEU A 65 4.09 -1.09 5.69
N PHE A 66 3.57 -0.30 4.75
CA PHE A 66 3.58 -0.66 3.33
C PHE A 66 5.01 -0.74 2.76
N ALA A 67 5.90 0.19 3.14
CA ALA A 67 7.30 0.17 2.72
C ALA A 67 8.04 -1.08 3.23
N ALA A 68 7.66 -1.61 4.39
CA ALA A 68 8.24 -2.83 4.96
C ALA A 68 7.76 -4.12 4.27
N VAL A 69 6.67 -4.10 3.50
CA VAL A 69 6.10 -5.30 2.86
C VAL A 69 7.14 -6.07 2.04
N PRO A 70 7.92 -5.46 1.11
CA PRO A 70 8.90 -6.22 0.32
C PRO A 70 10.02 -6.82 1.16
N VAL A 71 10.42 -6.18 2.27
CA VAL A 71 11.42 -6.73 3.20
C VAL A 71 10.87 -7.95 3.92
N VAL A 72 9.64 -7.87 4.43
CA VAL A 72 8.99 -9.01 5.11
C VAL A 72 8.69 -10.15 4.14
N MET A 73 8.27 -9.81 2.92
CA MET A 73 7.99 -10.77 1.84
C MET A 73 9.18 -11.67 1.53
N ARG A 74 10.40 -11.11 1.50
CA ARG A 74 11.65 -11.87 1.28
C ARG A 74 11.95 -12.88 2.38
N ARG A 75 11.50 -12.64 3.61
CA ARG A 75 11.70 -13.54 4.74
C ARG A 75 10.61 -14.60 4.83
N ASN A 76 9.36 -14.19 4.64
CA ASN A 76 8.21 -15.07 4.67
C ASN A 76 7.09 -14.49 3.78
N PRO A 77 6.77 -15.15 2.65
CA PRO A 77 5.75 -14.66 1.72
C PRO A 77 4.36 -14.55 2.33
N VAL A 78 4.00 -15.43 3.28
CA VAL A 78 2.70 -15.37 3.97
C VAL A 78 2.66 -14.14 4.86
N LEU A 79 3.68 -13.92 5.70
CA LEU A 79 3.73 -12.74 6.57
C LEU A 79 3.76 -11.43 5.77
N GLY A 80 4.48 -11.38 4.65
CA GLY A 80 4.52 -10.20 3.78
C GLY A 80 3.15 -9.87 3.19
N ARG A 81 2.42 -10.88 2.70
CA ARG A 81 1.06 -10.72 2.20
C ARG A 81 0.10 -10.31 3.32
N THR A 82 0.21 -10.91 4.51
CA THR A 82 -0.61 -10.54 5.67
C THR A 82 -0.36 -9.10 6.08
N LEU A 83 0.90 -8.67 6.15
CA LEU A 83 1.25 -7.28 6.48
C LEU A 83 0.62 -6.29 5.50
N LEU A 84 0.66 -6.57 4.19
CA LEU A 84 0.02 -5.74 3.18
C LEU A 84 -1.48 -5.54 3.46
N ILE A 85 -2.19 -6.63 3.76
CA ILE A 85 -3.64 -6.60 3.99
C ILE A 85 -3.98 -5.92 5.31
N VAL A 86 -3.26 -6.23 6.39
CA VAL A 86 -3.47 -5.61 7.70
C VAL A 86 -3.17 -4.11 7.65
N ALA A 87 -2.11 -3.70 6.96
CA ALA A 87 -1.80 -2.28 6.75
C ALA A 87 -2.90 -1.58 5.94
N GLY A 88 -3.45 -2.22 4.91
CA GLY A 88 -4.60 -1.74 4.12
C GLY A 88 -5.86 -1.52 4.95
N ILE A 89 -6.25 -2.54 5.72
CA ILE A 89 -7.41 -2.47 6.60
C ILE A 89 -7.19 -1.39 7.68
N GLY A 90 -6.05 -1.42 8.36
CA GLY A 90 -5.70 -0.46 9.40
C GLY A 90 -5.71 0.98 8.89
N ASN A 91 -5.13 1.24 7.71
CA ASN A 91 -5.19 2.55 7.08
C ASN A 91 -6.63 2.98 6.78
N THR A 92 -7.46 2.06 6.28
CA THR A 92 -8.87 2.35 5.97
C THR A 92 -9.66 2.70 7.22
N LEU A 93 -9.47 1.97 8.32
CA LEU A 93 -10.11 2.25 9.60
C LEU A 93 -9.62 3.58 10.22
N LEU A 94 -8.33 3.87 10.09
CA LEU A 94 -7.75 5.16 10.51
C LEU A 94 -8.36 6.32 9.71
N CYS A 95 -8.48 6.18 8.39
CA CYS A 95 -9.16 7.15 7.53
C CYS A 95 -10.62 7.34 7.94
N ARG A 96 -11.36 6.27 8.22
CA ARG A 96 -12.75 6.34 8.68
C ARG A 96 -12.84 7.15 9.98
N ALA A 97 -11.93 6.92 10.92
CA ALA A 97 -11.89 7.66 12.18
C ALA A 97 -11.52 9.13 11.98
N ALA A 98 -10.58 9.43 11.08
CA ALA A 98 -10.09 10.79 10.82
C ALA A 98 -11.07 11.64 9.99
N PHE A 99 -11.76 11.05 9.01
CA PHE A 99 -12.64 11.76 8.08
C PHE A 99 -14.13 11.59 8.42
N GLY A 100 -14.48 10.66 9.31
CA GLY A 100 -15.85 10.33 9.68
C GLY A 100 -16.52 9.31 8.75
N ALA A 101 -17.65 8.75 9.20
CA ALA A 101 -18.37 7.68 8.50
C ALA A 101 -18.96 8.11 7.13
N GLY A 102 -19.24 9.40 6.94
CA GLY A 102 -19.76 9.94 5.67
C GLY A 102 -18.70 10.08 4.57
N SER A 103 -17.43 9.84 4.86
CA SER A 103 -16.32 10.02 3.91
C SER A 103 -16.25 8.97 2.80
N GLY A 104 -16.96 7.84 2.95
CA GLY A 104 -16.95 6.75 1.96
C GLY A 104 -15.64 5.95 1.88
N VAL A 105 -14.65 6.25 2.73
CA VAL A 105 -13.34 5.57 2.70
C VAL A 105 -13.41 4.07 3.02
N GLU A 106 -14.50 3.59 3.61
CA GLU A 106 -14.71 2.16 3.87
C GLU A 106 -14.78 1.33 2.60
N VAL A 107 -15.06 1.94 1.44
CA VAL A 107 -14.99 1.26 0.14
C VAL A 107 -13.58 0.69 -0.12
N PHE A 108 -12.52 1.24 0.49
CA PHE A 108 -11.17 0.68 0.41
C PHE A 108 -10.99 -0.69 1.09
N LEU A 109 -11.94 -1.12 1.93
CA LEU A 109 -11.97 -2.50 2.44
C LEU A 109 -12.23 -3.53 1.32
N PHE A 110 -12.92 -3.14 0.25
CA PHE A 110 -13.20 -4.03 -0.87
C PHE A 110 -11.92 -4.41 -1.64
N PRO A 111 -11.05 -3.47 -2.08
CA PRO A 111 -9.72 -3.82 -2.59
C PRO A 111 -8.90 -4.68 -1.63
N CYS A 112 -8.96 -4.43 -0.32
CA CYS A 112 -8.27 -5.25 0.68
C CYS A 112 -8.77 -6.71 0.66
N LEU A 113 -10.09 -6.90 0.60
CA LEU A 113 -10.70 -8.22 0.47
C LEU A 113 -10.29 -8.89 -0.85
N MET A 114 -10.36 -8.18 -1.97
CA MET A 114 -9.97 -8.72 -3.28
C MET A 114 -8.50 -9.16 -3.29
N LEU A 115 -7.60 -8.31 -2.77
CA LEU A 115 -6.17 -8.64 -2.66
C LEU A 115 -5.95 -9.85 -1.75
N ALA A 116 -6.65 -9.95 -0.62
CA ALA A 116 -6.55 -11.13 0.24
C ALA A 116 -6.96 -12.41 -0.50
N LEU A 117 -8.05 -12.37 -1.28
CA LEU A 117 -8.51 -13.53 -2.05
C LEU A 117 -7.56 -13.90 -3.19
N MET A 118 -6.94 -12.91 -3.85
CA MET A 118 -6.04 -13.13 -4.99
C MET A 118 -4.64 -13.58 -4.55
N LEU A 119 -4.12 -13.01 -3.46
CA LEU A 119 -2.74 -13.22 -3.02
C LEU A 119 -2.56 -14.53 -2.24
N PHE A 120 -3.56 -14.97 -1.48
CA PHE A 120 -3.46 -16.20 -0.68
C PHE A 120 -3.96 -17.43 -1.46
N ARG A 121 -3.14 -18.48 -1.56
CA ARG A 121 -3.52 -19.74 -2.21
C ARG A 121 -4.52 -20.49 -1.34
N ARG A 122 -5.36 -21.31 -1.96
CA ARG A 122 -6.34 -22.14 -1.24
C ARG A 122 -5.68 -23.11 -0.24
N SER A 123 -4.46 -23.57 -0.56
CA SER A 123 -3.63 -24.42 0.31
C SER A 123 -3.02 -23.71 1.52
N GLU A 124 -3.08 -22.38 1.57
CA GLU A 124 -2.55 -21.57 2.68
C GLU A 124 -3.68 -21.02 3.58
N ARG A 125 -4.93 -21.46 3.36
CA ARG A 125 -6.13 -21.01 4.09
C ARG A 125 -6.57 -21.98 5.20
N ALA A 126 -5.72 -22.96 5.55
CA ALA A 126 -5.99 -24.00 6.54
C ALA A 126 -5.55 -23.57 7.94
#